data_AF-A0A662H9D3-F1
#
_entry.id   AF-A0A662H9D3-F1
#
_cell.length_a   1.000
_cell.length_b   1.000
_cell.length_c   1.000
_cell.angle_alpha   90.00
_cell.angle_beta   90.00
_cell.angle_gamma   90.00
#
_symmetry.space_group_name_H-M   'P 1'
#
loop_
_entity.id
_entity.type
_entity.pdbx_description
1 polymer ?
#
loop_
_entity_poly.entity_id
_entity_poly.type
_entity_poly.pdbx_seq_one_letter_code
_entity_poly.pdbx_strand_id
1 'polypeptide(L)'
;DGLLSTSPSSFISQVFLAASALYRLKLPQISLLNKSDLLSRKDRERIERWCQDIESIEDDLESEAWGVERVLSRNILAAVKDFLDISSIIITSSKTMEGLDKVYMELQRIYKGGEDFELPDHLREL
;
A
#
# COMPACT_ATOMS: atom_id res chain seq x y z
N ASP A 1 5.37 -5.57 -4.68
CA ASP A 1 5.22 -6.15 -6.03
C ASP A 1 4.02 -7.09 -5.96
N GLY A 2 3.03 -6.94 -6.84
CA GLY A 2 1.78 -7.68 -6.72
C GLY A 2 1.96 -9.20 -6.65
N LEU A 3 2.90 -9.76 -7.41
CA LEU A 3 3.15 -11.21 -7.37
C LEU A 3 3.76 -11.67 -6.03
N LEU A 4 4.53 -10.79 -5.37
CA LEU A 4 5.16 -11.03 -4.08
C LEU A 4 4.24 -10.66 -2.89
N SER A 5 2.97 -10.41 -3.14
CA SER A 5 1.99 -9.99 -2.14
C SER A 5 0.71 -10.82 -2.21
N THR A 6 0.82 -12.05 -2.72
CA THR A 6 -0.33 -12.96 -2.93
C THR A 6 -0.59 -13.92 -1.75
N SER A 7 0.25 -13.94 -0.73
CA SER A 7 -0.07 -14.56 0.57
C SER A 7 -0.07 -13.50 1.68
N PRO A 8 -0.84 -13.68 2.78
CA PRO A 8 -0.86 -12.69 3.84
C PRO A 8 0.53 -12.52 4.48
N SER A 9 1.29 -13.60 4.67
CA SER A 9 2.70 -13.54 5.10
C SER A 9 3.61 -12.70 4.18
N SER A 10 3.45 -12.85 2.86
CA SER A 10 4.21 -12.07 1.87
C SER A 10 3.78 -10.60 1.83
N PHE A 11 2.48 -10.32 1.99
CA PHE A 11 1.94 -8.97 2.06
C PHE A 11 2.48 -8.23 3.29
N ILE A 12 2.40 -8.83 4.49
CA ILE A 12 2.93 -8.20 5.71
C ILE A 12 4.45 -7.98 5.64
N SER A 13 5.19 -8.86 4.95
CA SER A 13 6.63 -8.69 4.73
C SER A 13 6.94 -7.47 3.87
N GLN A 14 6.15 -7.22 2.82
CA GLN A 14 6.28 -6.01 2.00
C GLN A 14 5.92 -4.74 2.78
N VAL A 15 4.87 -4.80 3.60
CA VAL A 15 4.47 -3.70 4.48
C VAL A 15 5.57 -3.40 5.50
N PHE A 16 6.15 -4.42 6.12
CA PHE A 16 7.26 -4.27 7.05
C PHE A 16 8.50 -3.65 6.40
N LEU A 17 8.81 -4.05 5.17
CA LEU A 17 9.87 -3.41 4.39
C LEU A 17 9.57 -1.93 4.12
N ALA A 18 8.34 -1.59 3.76
CA ALA A 18 7.91 -0.22 3.54
C ALA A 18 8.02 0.62 4.83
N ALA A 19 7.59 0.06 5.96
CA ALA A 19 7.74 0.69 7.28
C ALA A 19 9.22 0.89 7.67
N SER A 20 10.07 -0.09 7.39
CA SER A 20 11.53 0.01 7.62
C SER A 20 12.17 1.13 6.77
N ALA A 21 11.73 1.29 5.53
CA ALA A 21 12.16 2.39 4.67
C ALA A 21 11.72 3.74 5.24
N LEU A 22 10.46 3.88 5.63
CA LEU A 22 9.94 5.10 6.27
C LEU A 22 10.74 5.45 7.53
N TYR A 23 10.95 4.48 8.43
CA TYR A 23 11.69 4.67 9.67
C TYR A 23 13.09 5.22 9.45
N ARG A 24 13.77 4.74 8.39
CA ARG A 24 15.13 5.14 8.04
C ARG A 24 15.18 6.50 7.36
N LEU A 25 14.29 6.75 6.41
CA LEU A 25 14.34 7.93 5.55
C LEU A 25 13.64 9.13 6.18
N LYS A 26 12.59 8.91 6.98
CA LYS A 26 11.78 9.95 7.65
C LYS A 26 11.23 10.99 6.66
N LEU A 27 10.84 10.54 5.48
CA LEU A 27 10.25 11.35 4.43
C LEU A 27 8.83 10.85 4.12
N PRO A 28 7.94 11.72 3.59
CA PRO A 28 6.66 11.28 3.04
C PRO A 28 6.86 10.14 2.04
N GLN A 29 6.08 9.08 2.18
CA GLN A 29 6.17 7.86 1.38
C GLN A 29 4.79 7.46 0.86
N ILE A 30 4.74 7.01 -0.40
CA ILE A 30 3.58 6.37 -0.99
C ILE A 30 3.96 4.91 -1.28
N SER A 31 3.15 3.96 -0.81
CA SER A 31 3.39 2.54 -1.06
C SER A 31 2.66 2.12 -2.33
N LEU A 32 3.41 1.65 -3.34
CA LEU A 32 2.84 1.22 -4.62
C LEU A 32 2.95 -0.30 -4.77
N LEU A 33 1.81 -0.97 -4.89
CA LEU A 33 1.75 -2.38 -5.26
C LEU A 33 1.63 -2.45 -6.78
N ASN A 34 2.80 -2.42 -7.44
CA ASN A 34 2.90 -2.43 -8.90
C ASN A 34 2.71 -3.85 -9.49
N LYS A 35 2.52 -3.92 -10.82
CA LYS A 35 2.27 -5.14 -11.62
C LYS A 35 0.91 -5.79 -11.33
N SER A 36 -0.11 -4.98 -11.05
CA SER A 36 -1.49 -5.45 -10.85
C SER A 36 -2.04 -6.23 -12.05
N ASP A 37 -1.51 -6.00 -13.26
CA ASP A 37 -1.88 -6.72 -14.49
C ASP A 37 -1.52 -8.21 -14.47
N LEU A 38 -0.67 -8.64 -13.53
CA LEU A 38 -0.33 -10.05 -13.33
C LEU A 38 -1.19 -10.73 -12.26
N LEU A 39 -2.02 -9.98 -11.53
CA LEU A 39 -2.85 -10.54 -10.47
C LEU A 39 -4.09 -11.22 -11.05
N SER A 40 -4.44 -12.38 -10.49
CA SER A 40 -5.76 -12.92 -10.70
C SER A 40 -6.80 -12.01 -10.05
N ARG A 41 -8.05 -12.03 -10.55
CA ARG A 41 -9.15 -11.28 -9.93
C ARG A 41 -9.30 -11.59 -8.43
N LYS A 42 -9.18 -12.87 -8.06
CA LYS A 42 -9.27 -13.32 -6.66
C LYS A 42 -8.14 -12.76 -5.80
N ASP A 43 -6.91 -12.77 -6.30
CA ASP A 43 -5.76 -12.25 -5.56
C ASP A 43 -5.86 -10.75 -5.37
N ARG A 44 -6.29 -10.04 -6.41
CA ARG A 44 -6.54 -8.61 -6.33
C ARG A 44 -7.61 -8.27 -5.30
N GLU A 45 -8.78 -8.90 -5.36
CA GLU A 45 -9.87 -8.67 -4.40
C GLU A 45 -9.42 -8.94 -2.96
N ARG A 46 -8.58 -9.96 -2.76
CA ARG A 46 -8.01 -10.27 -1.45
C ARG A 46 -7.02 -9.21 -0.96
N ILE A 47 -6.10 -8.77 -1.82
CA ILE A 47 -5.17 -7.68 -1.50
C ILE A 47 -5.91 -6.38 -1.21
N GLU A 48 -6.97 -6.07 -1.97
CA GLU A 48 -7.81 -4.89 -1.74
C GLU A 48 -8.47 -4.93 -0.35
N ARG A 49 -8.97 -6.10 0.09
CA ARG A 49 -9.47 -6.27 1.46
C ARG A 49 -8.39 -6.01 2.50
N TRP A 50 -7.20 -6.61 2.33
CA TRP A 50 -6.06 -6.40 3.24
C TRP A 50 -5.63 -4.93 3.34
N CYS A 51 -5.72 -4.17 2.24
CA CYS A 51 -5.41 -2.74 2.24
C CYS A 51 -6.46 -1.90 2.97
N GLN A 52 -7.68 -2.40 3.13
CA GLN A 52 -8.80 -1.67 3.75
C GLN A 52 -9.02 -2.05 5.21
N ASP A 53 -8.69 -3.28 5.58
CA ASP A 53 -9.03 -3.85 6.87
C ASP A 53 -7.92 -4.80 7.35
N ILE A 54 -7.31 -4.43 8.47
CA ILE A 54 -6.26 -5.24 9.10
C ILE A 54 -6.81 -6.55 9.68
N GLU A 55 -8.07 -6.58 10.12
CA GLU A 55 -8.71 -7.80 10.64
C GLU A 55 -8.77 -8.87 9.54
N SER A 56 -9.02 -8.46 8.29
CA SER A 56 -8.99 -9.36 7.14
C SER A 56 -7.60 -9.97 6.87
N ILE A 57 -6.51 -9.30 7.27
CA ILE A 57 -5.16 -9.87 7.23
C ILE A 57 -5.00 -10.90 8.33
N GLU A 58 -5.45 -10.59 9.55
CA GLU A 58 -5.36 -11.49 10.71
C GLU A 58 -6.06 -12.83 10.41
N ASP A 59 -7.29 -12.79 9.90
CA ASP A 59 -8.09 -13.98 9.55
C ASP A 59 -7.40 -14.88 8.52
N ASP A 60 -6.91 -14.28 7.43
CA ASP A 60 -6.22 -15.02 6.37
C ASP A 60 -4.87 -15.58 6.88
N LEU A 61 -4.22 -14.88 7.81
CA LEU A 61 -2.94 -15.28 8.41
C LEU A 61 -3.10 -16.42 9.43
N GLU A 62 -4.23 -16.48 10.14
CA GLU A 62 -4.58 -17.62 11.00
C GLU A 62 -4.73 -18.92 10.19
N SER A 63 -5.20 -18.79 8.95
CA SER A 63 -5.40 -19.90 8.03
C SER A 63 -4.11 -20.34 7.33
N GLU A 64 -3.15 -19.42 7.12
CA GLU A 64 -1.87 -19.70 6.45
C GLU A 64 -0.83 -20.34 7.38
N ALA A 65 -0.62 -19.78 8.59
CA ALA A 65 0.56 -20.06 9.40
C ALA A 65 0.28 -20.97 10.61
N TRP A 66 1.24 -21.85 10.95
CA TRP A 66 1.12 -22.80 12.07
C TRP A 66 2.33 -22.73 13.01
N GLY A 67 2.11 -23.08 14.29
CA GLY A 67 3.20 -23.15 15.27
C GLY A 67 3.94 -21.82 15.47
N VAL A 68 5.28 -21.86 15.43
CA VAL A 68 6.15 -20.70 15.69
C VAL A 68 6.01 -19.61 14.62
N GLU A 69 5.79 -20.00 13.36
CA GLU A 69 5.62 -19.06 12.25
C GLU A 69 4.40 -18.17 12.46
N ARG A 70 3.29 -18.73 12.97
CA ARG A 70 2.10 -17.94 13.32
C ARG A 70 2.41 -16.87 14.36
N VAL A 71 3.18 -17.22 15.39
CA VAL A 71 3.57 -16.26 16.44
C VAL A 71 4.40 -15.13 15.86
N LEU A 72 5.38 -15.46 15.02
CA LEU A 72 6.22 -14.47 14.34
C LEU A 72 5.38 -13.54 13.45
N SER A 73 4.52 -14.11 12.60
CA SER A 73 3.70 -13.35 11.67
C SER A 73 2.73 -12.39 12.38
N ARG A 74 2.11 -12.81 13.49
CA ARG A 74 1.31 -11.90 14.33
C ARG A 74 2.13 -10.76 14.94
N ASN A 75 3.35 -11.06 15.41
CA ASN A 75 4.22 -10.03 15.99
C ASN A 75 4.64 -9.01 14.93
N ILE A 76 4.92 -9.46 13.70
CA ILE A 76 5.22 -8.57 12.57
C ILE A 76 4.00 -7.72 12.24
N LEU A 77 2.82 -8.32 12.12
CA LEU A 77 1.57 -7.60 11.83
C LEU A 77 1.29 -6.53 12.89
N ALA A 78 1.42 -6.87 14.18
CA ALA A 78 1.26 -5.93 15.28
C ALA A 78 2.28 -4.76 15.20
N ALA A 79 3.51 -5.02 14.77
CA ALA A 79 4.54 -3.99 14.62
C ALA A 79 4.30 -3.05 13.43
N VAL A 80 3.52 -3.46 12.42
CA VAL A 80 3.23 -2.65 11.22
C VAL A 80 1.80 -2.11 11.18
N LYS A 81 0.95 -2.43 12.16
CA LYS A 81 -0.44 -2.01 12.22
C LYS A 81 -0.60 -0.50 12.09
N ASP A 82 0.09 0.27 12.93
CA ASP A 82 0.00 1.73 12.90
C ASP A 82 0.53 2.31 11.58
N PHE A 83 1.49 1.63 10.95
CA PHE A 83 1.96 2.02 9.62
C PHE A 83 0.89 1.77 8.55
N LEU A 84 0.19 0.63 8.60
CA LEU A 84 -0.90 0.32 7.69
C LEU A 84 -2.02 1.37 7.79
N ASP A 85 -2.41 1.75 9.00
CA ASP A 85 -3.48 2.73 9.25
C ASP A 85 -3.22 4.10 8.62
N ILE A 86 -1.94 4.52 8.55
CA ILE A 86 -1.55 5.81 7.95
C ILE A 86 -1.05 5.70 6.51
N SER A 87 -0.68 4.50 6.06
CA SER A 87 -0.10 4.29 4.73
C SER A 87 -1.18 4.18 3.67
N SER A 88 -1.05 4.95 2.60
CA SER A 88 -1.83 4.71 1.38
C SER A 88 -1.10 3.67 0.52
N ILE A 89 -1.67 2.47 0.43
CA ILE A 89 -1.22 1.43 -0.50
C ILE A 89 -2.05 1.54 -1.78
N ILE A 90 -1.40 1.89 -2.88
CA ILE A 90 -2.04 2.05 -4.18
C ILE A 90 -1.67 0.86 -5.08
N ILE A 91 -2.68 0.10 -5.48
CA ILE A 91 -2.53 -0.96 -6.47
C ILE A 91 -2.40 -0.33 -7.85
N THR A 92 -1.34 -0.68 -8.59
CA THR A 92 -0.98 -0.04 -9.85
C THR A 92 -0.45 -1.05 -10.86
N SER A 93 -0.51 -0.68 -12.14
CA SER A 93 0.29 -1.32 -13.18
C SER A 93 0.91 -0.26 -14.08
N SER A 94 2.25 -0.22 -14.08
CA SER A 94 2.99 0.62 -15.02
C SER A 94 2.81 0.18 -16.47
N LYS A 95 2.34 -1.05 -16.73
CA LYS A 95 2.11 -1.56 -18.09
C LYS A 95 0.77 -1.11 -18.66
N THR A 96 -0.27 -1.13 -17.84
CA THR A 96 -1.64 -0.74 -18.25
C THR A 96 -1.99 0.70 -17.87
N MET A 97 -1.08 1.40 -17.17
CA MET A 97 -1.28 2.72 -16.58
C MET A 97 -2.33 2.76 -15.46
N GLU A 98 -2.77 1.58 -14.99
CA GLU A 98 -3.75 1.48 -13.92
C GLU A 98 -3.24 2.09 -12.61
N GLY A 99 -4.10 2.88 -11.97
CA GLY A 99 -3.88 3.45 -10.63
C GLY A 99 -2.89 4.62 -10.59
N LEU A 100 -2.25 4.97 -11.70
CA LEU A 100 -1.30 6.09 -11.76
C LEU A 100 -1.96 7.46 -11.59
N ASP A 101 -3.25 7.57 -11.92
CA ASP A 101 -4.11 8.71 -11.59
C ASP A 101 -4.18 8.93 -10.07
N LYS A 102 -4.38 7.86 -9.30
CA LYS A 102 -4.37 7.91 -7.82
C LYS A 102 -2.99 8.26 -7.29
N VAL A 103 -1.93 7.70 -7.86
CA VAL A 103 -0.55 8.06 -7.50
C VAL A 103 -0.32 9.55 -7.71
N TYR A 104 -0.76 10.09 -8.84
CA TYR A 104 -0.63 11.52 -9.14
C TYR A 104 -1.39 12.38 -8.12
N MET A 105 -2.62 12.01 -7.76
CA MET A 105 -3.40 12.71 -6.74
C MET A 105 -2.70 12.71 -5.37
N GLU A 106 -2.16 11.57 -4.95
CA GLU A 106 -1.44 11.45 -3.67
C GLU A 106 -0.14 12.26 -3.66
N LEU A 107 0.58 12.30 -4.78
CA LEU A 107 1.73 13.19 -4.95
C LEU A 107 1.31 14.66 -4.85
N GLN A 108 0.23 15.07 -5.52
CA GLN A 108 -0.30 16.43 -5.38
C GLN A 108 -0.62 16.76 -3.91
N ARG A 109 -1.28 15.84 -3.18
CA ARG A 109 -1.58 16.03 -1.75
C ARG A 109 -0.31 16.23 -0.91
N ILE A 110 0.72 15.41 -1.13
CA ILE A 110 1.99 15.50 -0.41
C ILE A 110 2.72 16.81 -0.72
N TYR A 111 2.79 17.21 -1.99
CA TYR A 111 3.54 18.41 -2.40
C TYR A 111 2.83 19.72 -2.09
N LYS A 112 1.50 19.76 -2.12
CA LYS A 112 0.71 20.99 -1.96
C LYS A 112 0.06 21.14 -0.57
N GLY A 113 0.28 20.20 0.34
CA GLY A 113 -0.39 20.20 1.64
C GLY A 113 -1.92 20.11 1.57
N GLY A 114 -2.48 19.77 0.40
CA GLY A 114 -3.93 19.74 0.16
C GLY A 114 -4.57 21.03 -0.37
N GLU A 115 -3.80 22.07 -0.73
CA GLU A 115 -4.35 23.28 -1.37
C GLU A 115 -4.48 23.11 -2.90
N ASP A 116 -5.63 23.51 -3.45
CA ASP A 116 -5.98 23.41 -4.86
C ASP A 116 -5.04 24.20 -5.78
N PHE A 117 -5.06 23.87 -7.07
CA PHE A 117 -4.29 24.58 -8.10
C PHE A 117 -4.77 26.04 -8.20
N GLU A 118 -4.10 26.96 -7.54
CA GLU A 118 -4.11 28.35 -8.00
C GLU A 118 -3.36 28.39 -9.34
N LEU A 119 -4.13 28.51 -10.44
CA LEU A 119 -3.57 28.85 -11.74
C LEU A 119 -2.64 30.05 -11.54
N PRO A 120 -1.36 29.97 -11.97
CA PRO A 120 -0.48 31.13 -11.98
C PRO A 120 -1.20 32.32 -12.61
N ASP A 121 -1.09 33.52 -12.05
CA ASP A 121 -1.93 34.67 -12.46
C ASP A 121 -1.94 34.93 -13.97
N HIS A 122 -0.83 34.63 -14.65
CA HIS A 122 -0.69 34.77 -16.11
C HIS A 122 -1.53 33.78 -16.95
N LEU A 123 -2.19 32.79 -16.33
CA LEU A 123 -3.07 31.81 -16.98
C LEU A 123 -4.55 31.96 -16.56
N ARG A 124 -4.87 32.95 -15.71
CA ARG A 124 -6.26 33.18 -15.23
C ARG A 124 -7.12 34.00 -16.19
N GLU A 125 -6.53 34.59 -17.23
CA GLU A 125 -7.22 35.49 -18.19
C GLU A 125 -7.33 34.94 -19.62
N LEU A 126 -7.09 33.64 -19.83
CA LEU A 126 -7.39 32.93 -21.09
C LEU A 126 -8.69 32.15 -20.97
#